data_AF-Q9CTF5-F1
#
_entry.id   AF-Q9CTF5-F1
#
_cell.length_a   1.000
_cell.length_b   1.000
_cell.length_c   1.000
_cell.angle_alpha   90.00
_cell.angle_beta   90.00
_cell.angle_gamma   90.00
#
_symmetry.space_group_name_H-M   'P 1'
#
loop_
_entity.id
_entity.type
_entity.pdbx_description
1 polymer ?
#
loop_
_entity_poly.entity_id
_entity_poly.type
_entity_poly.pdbx_seq_one_letter_code
_entity_poly.pdbx_strand_id
1 'polypeptide(L)'
;RGILDGNSAPVFPQPFGVKERDQFYIDVSYSGWGGSSGHDAPMIAYDALLAAGDSWKELAHRAFFHGGDSDSTAAIAGCWWGVMYGFKGVNPANYEKLEYRQRLEEAGRALYSLGSKEDPVLDP
;
A
#
# COMPACT_ATOMS: atom_id res chain seq x y z
N ARG A 1 -5.97 10.99 11.55
CA ARG A 1 -6.78 9.75 11.62
C ARG A 1 -7.12 9.28 13.04
N GLY A 2 -6.64 9.91 14.13
CA GLY A 2 -6.98 9.46 15.49
C GLY A 2 -6.23 8.20 15.95
N ILE A 3 -5.04 7.95 15.39
CA ILE A 3 -4.26 6.72 15.59
C ILE A 3 -2.97 6.94 16.40
N LEU A 4 -2.81 8.11 17.04
CA LEU A 4 -1.58 8.47 17.76
C LEU A 4 -1.36 7.63 19.04
N ASP A 5 -2.42 7.02 19.57
CA ASP A 5 -2.36 6.18 20.76
C ASP A 5 -1.99 4.71 20.45
N GLY A 6 -1.88 4.35 19.17
CA GLY A 6 -1.59 2.99 18.71
C GLY A 6 -2.70 1.95 18.93
N ASN A 7 -3.87 2.36 19.45
CA ASN A 7 -4.95 1.46 19.85
C ASN A 7 -6.30 1.80 19.20
N SER A 8 -6.54 3.08 18.94
CA SER A 8 -7.81 3.56 18.40
C SER A 8 -7.98 3.18 16.92
N ALA A 9 -9.22 2.83 16.55
CA ALA A 9 -9.58 2.63 15.15
C ALA A 9 -9.43 3.95 14.37
N PRO A 10 -8.98 3.91 13.10
CA PRO A 10 -8.80 5.10 12.31
C PRO A 10 -10.15 5.77 11.99
N VAL A 11 -10.20 7.09 12.16
CA VAL A 11 -11.35 7.93 11.80
C VAL A 11 -11.06 8.66 10.50
N PHE A 12 -12.00 8.57 9.55
CA PHE A 12 -11.95 9.21 8.24
C PHE A 12 -12.97 10.37 8.15
N PRO A 13 -12.65 11.48 7.46
CA PRO A 13 -13.60 12.54 7.16
C PRO A 13 -14.85 12.02 6.44
N GLN A 14 -15.92 12.78 6.52
CA GLN A 14 -17.13 12.56 5.72
C GLN A 14 -17.57 13.91 5.16
N PRO A 15 -17.62 14.09 3.82
CA PRO A 15 -17.29 13.11 2.78
C PRO A 15 -15.76 12.87 2.62
N PHE A 16 -15.38 11.71 2.08
CA PHE A 16 -13.99 11.39 1.72
C PHE A 16 -13.91 10.54 0.43
N GLY A 17 -14.56 11.04 -0.62
CA GLY A 17 -14.60 10.45 -1.94
C GLY A 17 -13.34 10.72 -2.75
N VAL A 18 -13.39 10.48 -4.07
CA VAL A 18 -12.21 10.61 -4.95
C VAL A 18 -11.65 12.04 -4.92
N LYS A 19 -12.51 13.05 -5.07
CA LYS A 19 -12.11 14.46 -5.09
C LYS A 19 -11.50 14.90 -3.75
N GLU A 20 -12.11 14.49 -2.64
CA GLU A 20 -11.61 14.84 -1.31
C GLU A 20 -10.27 14.14 -1.01
N ARG A 21 -10.07 12.92 -1.51
CA ARG A 21 -8.79 12.22 -1.41
C ARG A 21 -7.70 12.88 -2.24
N ASP A 22 -7.98 13.25 -3.49
CA ASP A 22 -6.99 13.96 -4.32
C ASP A 22 -6.54 15.27 -3.66
N GLN A 23 -7.49 16.06 -3.11
CA GLN A 23 -7.14 17.27 -2.37
C GLN A 23 -6.27 16.95 -1.15
N PHE A 24 -6.65 15.96 -0.34
CA PHE A 24 -5.86 15.54 0.82
C PHE A 24 -4.45 15.08 0.42
N TYR A 25 -4.31 14.34 -0.68
CA TYR A 25 -3.01 13.85 -1.18
C TYR A 25 -2.12 15.00 -1.64
N ILE A 26 -2.69 16.04 -2.27
CA ILE A 26 -1.97 17.28 -2.58
C ILE A 26 -1.53 17.98 -1.29
N ASP A 27 -2.41 18.08 -0.29
CA ASP A 27 -2.15 18.80 0.95
C ASP A 27 -1.01 18.17 1.79
N VAL A 28 -0.84 16.84 1.74
CA VAL A 28 0.26 16.14 2.44
C VAL A 28 1.55 16.08 1.63
N SER A 29 1.51 16.49 0.36
CA SER A 29 2.66 16.39 -0.54
C SER A 29 3.71 17.47 -0.28
N TYR A 30 4.95 17.22 -0.71
CA TYR A 30 6.02 18.21 -0.62
C TYR A 30 5.81 19.38 -1.60
N SER A 31 5.44 19.10 -2.84
CA SER A 31 5.39 20.09 -3.92
C SER A 31 4.20 19.93 -4.88
N GLY A 32 3.05 19.48 -4.36
CA GLY A 32 1.78 19.45 -5.10
C GLY A 32 1.46 18.14 -5.82
N TRP A 33 2.31 17.11 -5.72
CA TRP A 33 2.09 15.80 -6.32
C TRP A 33 2.12 14.72 -5.23
N GLY A 34 0.94 14.37 -4.71
CA GLY A 34 0.81 13.45 -3.57
C GLY A 34 1.33 12.05 -3.85
N GLY A 35 2.21 11.57 -2.99
CA GLY A 35 2.85 10.25 -3.08
C GLY A 35 4.21 10.26 -3.76
N SER A 36 4.72 11.43 -4.16
CA SER A 36 5.98 11.55 -4.91
C SER A 36 7.22 11.69 -4.03
N SER A 37 7.06 11.66 -2.71
CA SER A 37 8.13 11.86 -1.74
C SER A 37 8.18 10.72 -0.71
N GLY A 38 9.33 10.60 -0.04
CA GLY A 38 9.55 9.51 0.92
C GLY A 38 8.60 9.54 2.13
N HIS A 39 8.03 10.70 2.48
CA HIS A 39 7.11 10.82 3.61
C HIS A 39 5.66 10.52 3.22
N ASP A 40 5.21 10.93 2.03
CA ASP A 40 3.80 10.86 1.63
C ASP A 40 3.46 9.58 0.85
N ALA A 41 4.39 9.00 0.08
CA ALA A 41 4.18 7.71 -0.60
C ALA A 41 3.73 6.60 0.37
N PRO A 42 4.48 6.29 1.46
CA PRO A 42 4.02 5.32 2.45
C PRO A 42 2.83 5.83 3.27
N MET A 43 2.65 7.15 3.45
CA MET A 43 1.51 7.69 4.21
C MET A 43 0.18 7.46 3.48
N ILE A 44 0.14 7.71 2.17
CA ILE A 44 -1.05 7.49 1.33
C ILE A 44 -1.34 5.99 1.22
N ALA A 45 -0.30 5.17 1.03
CA ALA A 45 -0.43 3.71 1.05
C ALA A 45 -1.00 3.20 2.37
N TYR A 46 -0.54 3.76 3.50
CA TYR A 46 -1.01 3.39 4.83
C TYR A 46 -2.45 3.86 5.07
N ASP A 47 -2.80 5.06 4.61
CA ASP A 47 -4.16 5.58 4.66
C ASP A 47 -5.16 4.68 3.95
N ALA A 48 -4.79 4.19 2.77
CA ALA A 48 -5.56 3.24 2.00
C ALA A 48 -5.71 1.90 2.73
N LEU A 49 -4.61 1.37 3.29
CA LEU A 49 -4.60 0.11 4.04
C LEU A 49 -5.55 0.16 5.24
N LEU A 50 -5.49 1.25 6.01
CA LEU A 50 -6.35 1.49 7.17
C LEU A 50 -7.84 1.56 6.82
N ALA A 51 -8.17 2.11 5.65
CA ALA A 51 -9.56 2.21 5.20
C ALA A 51 -10.09 0.93 4.54
N ALA A 52 -9.23 0.20 3.83
CA ALA A 52 -9.62 -0.88 2.95
C ALA A 52 -9.90 -2.20 3.69
N GLY A 53 -9.18 -2.47 4.79
CA GLY A 53 -9.20 -3.78 5.41
C GLY A 53 -8.86 -4.88 4.40
N ASP A 54 -9.66 -5.95 4.36
CA ASP A 54 -9.46 -7.08 3.43
C ASP A 54 -10.07 -6.86 2.03
N SER A 55 -10.44 -5.63 1.67
CA SER A 55 -10.97 -5.28 0.35
C SER A 55 -9.88 -4.80 -0.60
N TRP A 56 -9.39 -5.69 -1.47
CA TRP A 56 -8.47 -5.32 -2.57
C TRP A 56 -9.01 -4.16 -3.43
N LYS A 57 -10.32 -4.15 -3.67
CA LYS A 57 -10.97 -3.12 -4.48
C LYS A 57 -10.94 -1.75 -3.80
N GLU A 58 -11.20 -1.69 -2.49
CA GLU A 58 -11.16 -0.43 -1.74
C GLU A 58 -9.71 0.08 -1.61
N LEU A 59 -8.74 -0.82 -1.45
CA LEU A 59 -7.32 -0.47 -1.49
C LEU A 59 -6.97 0.18 -2.83
N ALA A 60 -7.35 -0.45 -3.95
CA ALA A 60 -7.07 0.06 -5.28
C ALA A 60 -7.73 1.43 -5.53
N HIS A 61 -9.00 1.60 -5.14
CA HIS A 61 -9.71 2.88 -5.23
C HIS A 61 -9.05 4.03 -4.45
N ARG A 62 -8.20 3.73 -3.46
CA ARG A 62 -7.58 4.74 -2.60
C ARG A 62 -6.11 4.97 -2.93
N ALA A 63 -5.34 3.90 -3.13
CA ALA A 63 -3.90 3.97 -3.32
C ALA A 63 -3.45 3.89 -4.78
N PHE A 64 -4.26 3.31 -5.69
CA PHE A 64 -3.83 3.07 -7.08
C PHE A 64 -4.47 4.05 -8.05
N PHE A 65 -5.68 4.51 -7.73
CA PHE A 65 -6.48 5.35 -8.59
C PHE A 65 -6.71 6.72 -7.93
N HIS A 66 -5.73 7.61 -8.06
CA HIS A 66 -5.77 9.01 -7.64
C HIS A 66 -4.88 9.88 -8.54
N GLY A 67 -5.03 11.20 -8.46
CA GLY A 67 -4.31 12.16 -9.32
C GLY A 67 -2.84 12.42 -8.96
N GLY A 68 -2.28 11.64 -8.03
CA GLY A 68 -0.92 11.78 -7.51
C GLY A 68 0.09 10.87 -8.21
N ASP A 69 1.20 10.58 -7.53
CA ASP A 69 2.17 9.54 -7.91
C ASP A 69 1.60 8.18 -7.47
N SER A 70 0.68 7.68 -8.28
CA SER A 70 -0.23 6.61 -7.89
C SER A 70 0.35 5.21 -8.06
N ASP A 71 1.34 5.01 -8.93
CA ASP A 71 2.05 3.74 -9.06
C ASP A 71 3.02 3.51 -7.89
N SER A 72 3.67 4.57 -7.38
CA SER A 72 4.53 4.49 -6.19
C SER A 72 3.75 4.12 -4.94
N THR A 73 2.62 4.80 -4.68
CA THR A 73 1.72 4.46 -3.56
C THR A 73 1.09 3.08 -3.74
N ALA A 74 0.73 2.69 -4.97
CA ALA A 74 0.21 1.36 -5.27
C ALA A 74 1.19 0.24 -4.99
N ALA A 75 2.47 0.42 -5.36
CA ALA A 75 3.52 -0.57 -5.12
C ALA A 75 3.68 -0.86 -3.62
N ILE A 76 3.71 0.20 -2.80
CA ILE A 76 3.84 0.08 -1.34
C ILE A 76 2.57 -0.56 -0.74
N ALA A 77 1.40 -0.02 -1.07
CA ALA A 77 0.11 -0.50 -0.54
C ALA A 77 -0.17 -1.96 -0.92
N GLY A 78 0.08 -2.32 -2.18
CA GLY A 78 -0.10 -3.68 -2.70
C GLY A 78 0.83 -4.68 -2.02
N CYS A 79 2.08 -4.29 -1.72
CA CYS A 79 3.01 -5.12 -0.96
C CYS A 79 2.48 -5.41 0.45
N TRP A 80 2.14 -4.37 1.21
CA TRP A 80 1.64 -4.53 2.60
C TRP A 80 0.34 -5.32 2.67
N TRP A 81 -0.61 -5.02 1.78
CA TRP A 81 -1.89 -5.71 1.72
C TRP A 81 -1.70 -7.19 1.33
N GLY A 82 -0.84 -7.48 0.35
CA GLY A 82 -0.52 -8.83 -0.06
C GLY A 82 0.11 -9.69 1.05
N VAL A 83 0.94 -9.10 1.91
CA VAL A 83 1.48 -9.79 3.09
C VAL A 83 0.38 -10.21 4.07
N MET A 84 -0.61 -9.33 4.31
CA MET A 84 -1.68 -9.60 5.28
C MET A 84 -2.78 -10.52 4.75
N TYR A 85 -3.11 -10.44 3.47
CA TYR A 85 -4.32 -11.07 2.90
C TYR A 85 -4.04 -12.04 1.74
N GLY A 86 -2.78 -12.17 1.30
CA GLY A 86 -2.41 -12.96 0.14
C GLY A 86 -3.15 -12.50 -1.13
N PHE A 87 -3.78 -13.44 -1.83
CA PHE A 87 -4.57 -13.17 -3.05
C PHE A 87 -6.09 -13.17 -2.81
N LYS A 88 -6.56 -13.13 -1.56
CA LYS A 88 -7.98 -13.26 -1.21
C LYS A 88 -8.82 -12.13 -1.85
N GLY A 89 -9.72 -12.47 -2.78
CA GLY A 89 -10.59 -11.48 -3.43
C GLY A 89 -9.88 -10.62 -4.50
N VAL A 90 -8.64 -10.95 -4.85
CA VAL A 90 -7.96 -10.35 -6.01
C VAL A 90 -8.39 -11.10 -7.27
N ASN A 91 -8.88 -10.38 -8.28
CA ASN A 91 -9.22 -11.00 -9.56
C ASN A 91 -7.92 -11.52 -10.22
N PRO A 92 -7.85 -12.79 -10.65
CA PRO A 92 -6.64 -13.34 -11.29
C PRO A 92 -6.17 -12.55 -12.51
N ALA A 93 -7.09 -11.93 -13.26
CA ALA A 93 -6.75 -11.08 -14.40
C ALA A 93 -5.84 -9.89 -14.02
N ASN A 94 -5.82 -9.48 -12.75
CA ASN A 94 -4.97 -8.38 -12.28
C ASN A 94 -3.47 -8.77 -12.20
N TYR A 95 -3.14 -10.06 -12.11
CA TYR A 95 -1.74 -10.48 -11.90
C TYR A 95 -1.31 -11.69 -12.73
N GLU A 96 -2.23 -12.45 -13.33
CA GLU A 96 -1.89 -13.74 -13.95
C GLU A 96 -0.86 -13.63 -15.08
N LYS A 97 -0.93 -12.53 -15.84
CA LYS A 97 -0.04 -12.20 -16.96
C LYS A 97 0.81 -10.95 -16.68
N LEU A 98 1.01 -10.63 -15.40
CA LEU A 98 1.83 -9.48 -14.99
C LEU A 98 3.27 -9.65 -15.50
N GLU A 99 3.85 -8.56 -15.97
CA GLU A 99 5.27 -8.52 -16.33
C GLU A 99 6.12 -8.99 -15.14
N TYR A 100 7.13 -9.83 -15.41
CA TYR A 100 8.01 -10.42 -14.40
C TYR A 100 7.34 -11.28 -13.32
N ARG A 101 6.07 -11.69 -13.46
CA ARG A 101 5.37 -12.52 -12.46
C ARG A 101 6.22 -13.68 -11.94
N GLN A 102 6.82 -14.46 -12.84
CA GLN A 102 7.66 -15.60 -12.44
C GLN A 102 8.86 -15.17 -11.59
N ARG A 103 9.57 -14.10 -11.99
CA ARG A 103 10.71 -13.55 -11.23
C ARG A 103 10.28 -13.04 -9.85
N LEU A 104 9.12 -12.40 -9.76
CA LEU A 104 8.55 -11.92 -8.50
C LEU A 104 8.22 -13.09 -7.56
N GLU A 105 7.57 -14.13 -8.06
CA GLU A 105 7.24 -15.31 -7.28
C GLU A 105 8.48 -16.09 -6.82
N GLU A 106 9.49 -16.22 -7.67
CA GLU A 106 10.78 -16.84 -7.33
C GLU A 106 11.51 -16.04 -6.24
N ALA A 107 11.60 -14.71 -6.39
CA ALA A 107 12.18 -13.84 -5.38
C ALA A 107 11.41 -13.90 -4.05
N GLY A 108 10.07 -13.89 -4.08
CA GLY A 108 9.24 -14.00 -2.89
C GLY A 108 9.47 -15.32 -2.13
N ARG A 109 9.55 -16.46 -2.83
CA ARG A 109 9.88 -17.76 -2.23
C ARG A 109 11.29 -17.79 -1.61
N ALA A 110 12.27 -17.19 -2.29
CA ALA A 110 13.63 -17.09 -1.77
C ALA A 110 13.70 -16.22 -0.51
N LEU A 111 13.07 -15.03 -0.54
CA LEU A 111 12.99 -14.13 0.63
C LEU A 111 12.27 -14.77 1.80
N TYR A 112 11.18 -15.50 1.56
CA TYR A 112 10.49 -16.26 2.61
C TYR A 112 11.42 -17.33 3.22
N SER A 113 12.20 -18.03 2.41
CA SER A 113 13.11 -19.08 2.89
C SER A 113 14.22 -18.53 3.79
N LEU A 114 14.65 -17.28 3.54
CA LEU A 114 15.61 -16.55 4.37
C LEU A 114 14.93 -15.96 5.62
N GLY A 115 13.88 -15.15 5.44
CA GLY A 115 13.25 -14.38 6.53
C GLY A 115 12.37 -15.19 7.48
N SER A 116 11.99 -16.43 7.14
CA SER A 116 11.27 -17.34 8.05
C SER A 116 12.19 -18.06 9.04
N LYS A 117 13.51 -17.89 8.91
CA LYS A 117 14.52 -18.38 9.85
C LYS A 117 15.29 -17.19 10.39
N GLU A 118 15.43 -17.14 11.70
CA GLU A 118 16.20 -16.07 12.35
C GLU A 118 17.69 -16.39 12.25
N ASP A 119 18.39 -15.67 11.38
CA ASP A 119 19.84 -15.75 11.21
C ASP A 119 20.49 -14.45 11.72
N PRO A 120 21.56 -14.52 12.54
CA PRO A 120 22.24 -13.32 13.03
C PRO A 120 22.96 -12.62 11.88
N VAL A 121 22.73 -11.31 11.73
CA VAL A 121 23.55 -10.48 10.85
C VAL A 121 24.91 -10.31 11.52
N LEU A 122 25.99 -10.68 10.82
CA LEU A 122 27.34 -10.36 11.27
C LEU A 122 27.48 -8.83 11.22
N ASP A 123 27.66 -8.20 12.38
CA ASP A 123 27.95 -6.77 12.46
C ASP A 123 29.20 -6.46 11.61
N PRO A 124 29.18 -5.41 10.77
CA PRO A 124 30.31 -5.04 9.92
C PRO A 124 31.56 -4.59 10.69
#